data_AF-A0A965T6H4-F1
#
_entry.id   AF-A0A965T6H4-F1
#
_cell.length_a   1.000
_cell.length_b   1.000
_cell.length_c   1.000
_cell.angle_alpha   90.00
_cell.angle_beta   90.00
_cell.angle_gamma   90.00
#
_symmetry.space_group_name_H-M   'P 1'
#
loop_
_entity.id
_entity.type
_entity.pdbx_description
1 polymer ?
#
loop_
_entity_poly.entity_id
_entity_poly.type
_entity_poly.pdbx_seq_one_letter_code
_entity_poly.pdbx_strand_id
1 'polypeptide(L)'
;SFEGGNVRIELKHWRDFLRELCGFLWEILPDEFETVMKNRELKNYFDKNNLRTPLEFAKDKFIEANLSTNHILNLAQKVCESVGYYQEEVRFGLIKEKNKN
;
A
#
# COMPACT_ATOMS: atom_id res chain seq x y z
N SER A 1 -9.12 14.41 1.49
CA SER A 1 -9.28 15.26 0.30
C SER A 1 -7.91 15.84 -0.03
N PHE A 2 -7.40 15.54 -1.23
CA PHE A 2 -6.25 16.18 -1.88
C PHE A 2 -6.73 17.13 -2.98
N GLU A 3 -6.80 18.43 -2.72
CA GLU A 3 -7.25 19.37 -3.74
C GLU A 3 -6.12 19.77 -4.69
N GLY A 4 -5.95 18.94 -5.71
CA GLY A 4 -5.31 19.19 -7.02
C GLY A 4 -5.89 18.28 -8.12
N GLY A 5 -7.06 17.67 -7.86
CA GLY A 5 -7.56 16.47 -8.51
C GLY A 5 -8.04 15.50 -7.42
N ASN A 6 -9.19 15.82 -6.82
CA ASN A 6 -9.51 15.43 -5.46
C ASN A 6 -10.20 14.07 -5.34
N VAL A 7 -9.50 12.98 -5.71
CA VAL A 7 -9.98 11.62 -5.44
C VAL A 7 -9.86 11.36 -3.93
N ARG A 8 -10.99 11.43 -3.24
CA ARG A 8 -11.12 11.05 -1.84
C ARG A 8 -11.44 9.55 -1.80
N ILE A 9 -10.42 8.73 -1.56
CA ILE A 9 -10.62 7.30 -1.31
C ILE A 9 -10.97 7.15 0.17
N GLU A 10 -12.21 6.78 0.44
CA GLU A 10 -12.65 6.41 1.79
C GLU A 10 -12.48 4.91 2.00
N LEU A 11 -11.64 4.55 2.96
CA LEU A 11 -11.29 3.18 3.23
C LEU A 11 -11.76 2.79 4.63
N LYS A 12 -12.48 1.67 4.72
CA LYS A 12 -12.98 1.15 6.00
C LYS A 12 -11.92 0.34 6.74
N HIS A 13 -10.97 -0.25 6.01
CA HIS A 13 -9.95 -1.12 6.59
C HIS A 13 -8.56 -0.79 6.05
N TRP A 14 -7.55 -0.87 6.92
CA TRP A 14 -6.15 -0.63 6.54
C TRP A 14 -5.63 -1.59 5.47
N ARG A 15 -6.13 -2.83 5.43
CA ARG A 15 -5.76 -3.78 4.36
C ARG A 15 -6.20 -3.29 2.98
N ASP A 16 -7.32 -2.58 2.90
CA ASP A 16 -7.82 -2.03 1.65
C ASP A 16 -6.92 -0.87 1.21
N PHE A 17 -6.42 -0.05 2.16
CA PHE A 17 -5.39 0.96 1.88
C PHE A 17 -4.14 0.37 1.26
N LEU A 18 -3.62 -0.71 1.84
CA LEU A 18 -2.45 -1.39 1.30
C LEU A 18 -2.70 -1.94 -0.11
N ARG A 19 -3.87 -2.54 -0.35
CA ARG A 19 -4.28 -3.03 -1.66
C ARG A 19 -4.33 -1.90 -2.69
N GLU A 20 -5.03 -0.81 -2.39
CA GLU A 20 -5.15 0.33 -3.30
C GLU A 20 -3.78 0.96 -3.61
N LEU A 21 -2.92 1.10 -2.60
CA LEU A 21 -1.56 1.61 -2.80
C LEU A 21 -0.76 0.71 -3.75
N CYS A 22 -0.76 -0.60 -3.51
CA CYS A 22 -0.04 -1.55 -4.37
C CYS A 22 -0.63 -1.60 -5.78
N GLY A 23 -1.95 -1.55 -5.92
CA GLY A 23 -2.63 -1.50 -7.22
C GLY A 23 -2.27 -0.24 -8.00
N PHE A 24 -2.32 0.92 -7.34
CA PHE A 24 -1.91 2.19 -7.93
C PHE A 24 -0.46 2.16 -8.41
N LEU A 25 0.48 1.75 -7.53
CA LEU A 25 1.89 1.68 -7.88
C LEU A 25 2.18 0.68 -9.01
N TRP A 26 1.46 -0.45 -9.05
CA TRP A 26 1.55 -1.41 -10.15
C TRP A 26 1.08 -0.81 -11.49
N GLU A 27 0.02 0.01 -11.46
CA GLU A 27 -0.52 0.64 -12.66
C GLU A 27 0.40 1.73 -13.21
N ILE A 28 1.02 2.53 -12.34
CA ILE A 28 1.85 3.67 -12.75
C ILE A 28 3.33 3.34 -12.97
N LEU A 29 3.87 2.37 -12.24
CA LEU A 29 5.30 2.02 -12.20
C LEU A 29 5.49 0.49 -12.16
N PRO A 30 5.00 -0.26 -13.17
CA PRO A 30 4.97 -1.72 -13.12
C PRO A 30 6.36 -2.35 -13.01
N ASP A 31 7.36 -1.82 -13.72
CA ASP A 31 8.71 -2.38 -13.76
C ASP A 31 9.47 -2.18 -12.44
N GLU A 32 9.35 -0.98 -11.85
CA GLU A 32 9.88 -0.67 -10.52
C GLU A 32 9.18 -1.52 -9.47
N PHE A 33 7.85 -1.65 -9.55
CA PHE A 33 7.08 -2.43 -8.58
C PHE A 33 7.40 -3.94 -8.67
N GLU A 34 7.68 -4.48 -9.85
CA GLU A 34 8.19 -5.85 -9.99
C GLU A 34 9.50 -6.05 -9.23
N THR A 35 10.37 -5.04 -9.21
CA THR A 35 11.63 -5.08 -8.47
C THR A 35 11.36 -5.08 -6.96
N VAL A 36 10.36 -4.31 -6.51
CA VAL A 36 9.88 -4.34 -5.11
C VAL A 36 9.38 -5.73 -4.72
N MET A 37 8.57 -6.37 -5.58
CA MET A 37 8.05 -7.71 -5.32
C MET A 37 9.16 -8.78 -5.23
N LYS A 38 10.31 -8.55 -5.89
CA LYS A 38 11.47 -9.45 -5.87
C LYS A 38 12.49 -9.10 -4.76
N ASN A 39 12.31 -7.97 -4.07
CA ASN A 39 13.19 -7.52 -3.00
C ASN A 39 13.24 -8.53 -1.84
N ARG A 40 14.44 -8.82 -1.31
CA ARG A 40 14.65 -9.82 -0.27
C ARG A 40 13.82 -9.61 1.00
N GLU A 41 13.61 -8.36 1.40
CA GLU A 41 12.83 -8.02 2.60
C GLU A 41 11.33 -8.08 2.35
N LEU A 42 10.90 -7.82 1.12
CA LEU A 42 9.49 -7.61 0.79
C LEU A 42 8.85 -8.82 0.10
N LYS A 43 9.63 -9.67 -0.57
CA LYS A 43 9.14 -10.78 -1.39
C LYS A 43 8.13 -11.69 -0.67
N ASN A 44 8.31 -11.91 0.63
CA ASN A 44 7.44 -12.80 1.41
C ASN A 44 6.04 -12.22 1.60
N TYR A 45 5.87 -10.91 1.46
CA TYR A 45 4.57 -10.26 1.49
C TYR A 45 3.84 -10.35 0.15
N PHE A 46 4.51 -10.78 -0.93
CA PHE A 46 3.94 -10.85 -2.29
C PHE A 46 3.90 -12.27 -2.87
N ASP A 47 4.71 -13.19 -2.35
CA ASP A 47 4.75 -14.58 -2.80
C ASP A 47 3.50 -15.32 -2.34
N LYS A 48 2.60 -15.61 -3.30
CA LYS A 48 1.32 -16.31 -3.09
C LYS A 48 1.45 -17.61 -2.29
N ASN A 49 2.59 -18.31 -2.36
CA ASN A 49 2.80 -19.56 -1.62
C ASN A 49 3.08 -19.34 -0.12
N ASN A 50 3.45 -18.12 0.27
CA ASN A 50 3.80 -17.75 1.64
C ASN A 50 2.73 -16.90 2.36
N LEU A 51 1.68 -16.46 1.65
CA LEU A 51 0.64 -15.60 2.21
C LEU A 51 -0.35 -16.41 3.05
N ARG A 52 -0.63 -15.94 4.27
CA ARG A 52 -1.69 -16.46 5.13
C ARG A 52 -3.06 -15.99 4.67
N THR A 53 -3.16 -14.69 4.36
CA THR A 53 -4.39 -14.09 3.83
C THR A 53 -4.03 -13.31 2.56
N PRO A 54 -4.05 -13.97 1.39
CA PRO A 54 -3.75 -13.30 0.13
C PRO A 54 -4.85 -12.29 -0.22
N LEU A 55 -4.45 -11.06 -0.54
CA LEU A 55 -5.32 -10.01 -1.04
C LEU A 55 -4.84 -9.58 -2.42
N GLU A 56 -5.68 -9.76 -3.43
CA GLU A 56 -5.36 -9.39 -4.81
C GLU A 56 -5.41 -7.88 -4.99
N PHE A 57 -4.36 -7.29 -5.58
CA PHE A 57 -4.28 -5.86 -5.89
C PHE A 57 -4.16 -5.57 -7.40
N ALA A 58 -3.77 -6.58 -8.19
CA ALA A 58 -3.79 -6.58 -9.64
C ALA A 58 -3.94 -8.03 -10.12
N LYS A 59 -4.24 -8.25 -11.41
CA LYS A 59 -4.48 -9.59 -11.96
C LYS A 59 -3.32 -10.55 -11.63
N ASP A 60 -3.63 -11.60 -10.85
CA ASP A 60 -2.67 -12.61 -10.39
C ASP A 60 -1.53 -12.05 -9.51
N LYS A 61 -1.69 -10.86 -8.92
CA LYS A 61 -0.74 -10.22 -8.00
C LYS A 61 -1.39 -10.03 -6.63
N PHE A 62 -0.74 -10.56 -5.60
CA PHE A 62 -1.29 -10.66 -4.25
C PHE A 62 -0.36 -10.03 -3.22
N ILE A 63 -0.95 -9.54 -2.12
CA ILE A 63 -0.23 -9.07 -0.94
C ILE A 63 -0.79 -9.71 0.35
N GLU A 64 0.04 -9.90 1.37
CA GLU A 64 -0.40 -10.35 2.69
C GLU A 64 -1.31 -9.31 3.37
N ALA A 65 -2.52 -9.72 3.76
CA ALA A 65 -3.48 -8.87 4.44
C ALA A 65 -3.68 -9.22 5.93
N ASN A 66 -3.09 -10.30 6.44
CA ASN A 66 -3.11 -10.67 7.86
C ASN A 66 -2.06 -9.88 8.66
N LEU A 67 -2.20 -8.55 8.66
CA LEU A 67 -1.27 -7.61 9.28
C LEU A 67 -1.99 -6.66 10.23
N SER A 68 -1.31 -6.25 11.29
CA SER A 68 -1.77 -5.15 12.14
C SER A 68 -1.70 -3.83 11.38
N THR A 69 -2.45 -2.83 11.82
CA THR A 69 -2.39 -1.47 11.26
C THR A 69 -0.97 -0.93 11.16
N ASN A 70 -0.16 -1.08 12.22
CA ASN A 70 1.21 -0.58 12.23
C ASN A 70 2.10 -1.31 11.22
N HIS A 71 1.92 -2.62 11.08
CA HIS A 71 2.65 -3.39 10.05
C HIS A 71 2.23 -2.98 8.65
N ILE A 72 0.93 -2.71 8.42
CA ILE A 72 0.44 -2.21 7.14
C ILE A 72 1.08 -0.87 6.79
N LEU A 73 1.09 0.07 7.73
CA LEU A 73 1.71 1.39 7.52
C LEU A 73 3.20 1.29 7.23
N ASN A 74 3.93 0.49 8.02
CA ASN A 74 5.36 0.26 7.81
C ASN A 74 5.64 -0.43 6.47
N LEU A 75 4.81 -1.40 6.07
CA LEU A 75 4.95 -2.09 4.78
C LEU A 75 4.66 -1.16 3.61
N ALA A 76 3.57 -0.40 3.67
CA ALA A 76 3.23 0.62 2.68
C ALA A 76 4.37 1.61 2.48
N GLN A 77 4.96 2.09 3.57
CA GLN A 77 6.10 2.98 3.55
C GLN A 77 7.34 2.34 2.90
N LYS A 78 7.70 1.11 3.28
CA LYS A 78 8.82 0.38 2.64
C LYS A 78 8.60 0.16 1.15
N VAL A 79 7.36 -0.10 0.74
CA VAL A 79 6.98 -0.27 -0.67
C VAL A 79 7.19 1.04 -1.43
N CYS A 80 6.71 2.17 -0.89
CA CYS A 80 6.95 3.51 -1.44
C CYS A 80 8.45 3.83 -1.55
N GLU A 81 9.22 3.61 -0.48
CA GLU A 81 10.66 3.86 -0.46
C GLU A 81 11.39 3.00 -1.51
N SER A 82 10.93 1.76 -1.74
CA SER A 82 11.52 0.84 -2.71
C SER A 82 11.25 1.21 -4.17
N VAL A 83 10.21 1.99 -4.46
CA VAL A 83 9.96 2.58 -5.79
C VAL A 83 10.50 4.02 -5.91
N GLY A 84 11.18 4.53 -4.88
CA GLY A 84 11.81 5.86 -4.90
C GLY A 84 11.01 7.00 -4.29
N TYR A 85 9.88 6.73 -3.63
CA TYR A 85 9.12 7.74 -2.86
C TYR A 85 9.54 7.72 -1.39
N TYR A 86 10.17 8.80 -0.93
CA TYR A 86 10.73 8.88 0.43
C TYR A 86 9.76 9.52 1.43
N GLN A 87 10.05 9.38 2.73
CA GLN A 87 9.19 9.87 3.84
C GLN A 87 8.91 11.38 3.80
N GLU A 88 9.78 12.14 3.14
CA GLU A 88 9.62 13.58 2.95
C GLU A 88 8.49 13.90 1.97
N GLU A 89 8.15 12.94 1.11
CA GLU A 89 7.19 13.07 0.01
C GLU A 89 5.85 12.38 0.32
N VAL A 90 5.85 11.38 1.21
CA VAL A 90 4.67 10.55 1.51
C VAL A 90 4.45 10.40 3.01
N ARG A 91 3.26 10.80 3.49
CA ARG A 91 2.82 10.61 4.88
C ARG A 91 1.44 9.97 4.94
N PHE A 92 1.33 8.90 5.73
CA PHE A 92 0.07 8.21 6.00
C PHE A 92 -0.37 8.47 7.44
N GLY A 93 -1.67 8.69 7.65
CA GLY A 93 -2.20 8.95 8.97
C GLY A 93 -3.72 8.98 9.01
N LEU A 94 -4.25 8.88 10.24
CA LEU A 94 -5.68 9.06 10.48
C LEU A 94 -6.02 10.54 10.42
N ILE A 95 -6.95 10.91 9.53
CA ILE A 95 -7.57 12.22 9.55
C ILE A 95 -8.73 12.16 10.54
N LYS A 96 -8.58 12.80 11.71
CA LYS A 96 -9.72 13.05 12.59
C LYS A 96 -10.51 14.23 12.00
N GLU A 97 -11.67 13.96 11.42
CA GLU A 97 -12.60 15.05 11.09
C GLU A 97 -13.07 15.71 12.39
N LYS A 98 -12.79 17.00 12.55
CA LYS A 98 -13.40 17.80 13.61
C LYS A 98 -14.86 18.04 13.21
N ASN A 99 -15.79 17.42 13.92
CA ASN A 99 -17.19 17.84 13.86
C ASN A 99 -17.25 19.33 14.27
N LYS A 100 -17.71 20.18 13.35
CA LYS A 100 -18.12 21.54 13.69
C LYS A 100 -19.40 21.41 14.52
N ASN A 101 -19.31 21.67 15.82
CA ASN A 101 -20.47 21.99 16.65
C ASN A 101 -21.07 23.33 16.21
#